data_AF-A0A0W1RT03-F1
#
_entry.id   AF-A0A0W1RT03-F1
#
_cell.length_a   1.000
_cell.length_b   1.000
_cell.length_c   1.000
_cell.angle_alpha   90.00
_cell.angle_beta   90.00
_cell.angle_gamma   90.00
#
_symmetry.space_group_name_H-M   'P 1'
#
loop_
_entity.id
_entity.type
_entity.pdbx_description
1 polymer ?
#
loop_
_entity_poly.entity_id
_entity_poly.type
_entity_poly.pdbx_seq_one_letter_code
_entity_poly.pdbx_strand_id
1 'polypeptide(L)'
;MTIPPLWLAAAALILALVALLVSLSLHRGLKQAQLTRERWFQTQMERLEREHRGLESALAGFGRHIDQLDEQGRETLDRLTQVNARIDAVAADDDQPGFGHALRLASQGRVSVDELIEDFGLSESEARLLMRVNRPDEDPRPTL
;
A
#
# COMPACT_ATOMS: atom_id res chain seq x y z
N MET A 1 21.22 -83.04 -35.39
CA MET A 1 20.37 -83.24 -34.19
C MET A 1 19.09 -82.46 -34.39
N THR A 2 17.97 -83.14 -34.64
CA THR A 2 16.67 -82.52 -34.86
C THR A 2 16.01 -82.30 -33.50
N ILE A 3 15.66 -81.05 -33.19
CA ILE A 3 14.93 -80.72 -31.97
C ILE A 3 13.52 -81.31 -32.11
N PRO A 4 13.01 -82.07 -31.12
CA PRO A 4 11.67 -82.65 -31.23
C PRO A 4 10.62 -81.54 -31.33
N PRO A 5 9.59 -81.68 -32.19
CA PRO A 5 8.58 -80.64 -32.40
C PRO A 5 7.82 -80.26 -31.13
N LEU A 6 7.75 -81.16 -30.14
CA LEU A 6 7.17 -80.91 -28.82
C LEU A 6 7.93 -79.83 -28.03
N TRP A 7 9.26 -79.77 -28.16
CA TRP A 7 10.06 -78.73 -27.48
C TRP A 7 9.85 -77.35 -28.11
N LEU A 8 9.66 -77.30 -29.44
CA LEU A 8 9.31 -76.05 -30.13
C LEU A 8 7.92 -75.56 -29.71
N ALA A 9 6.95 -76.47 -29.60
CA ALA A 9 5.60 -76.13 -29.12
C ALA A 9 5.60 -75.64 -27.67
N ALA A 10 6.38 -76.30 -26.79
CA ALA A 10 6.53 -75.88 -25.40
C ALA A 10 7.20 -74.50 -25.28
N ALA A 11 8.27 -74.25 -26.04
CA ALA A 11 8.93 -72.95 -26.07
C ALA A 11 7.99 -71.85 -26.58
N ALA A 12 7.21 -72.11 -27.63
CA ALA A 12 6.22 -71.17 -28.16
C ALA A 12 5.12 -70.85 -27.14
N LEU A 13 4.63 -71.87 -26.42
CA LEU A 13 3.62 -71.69 -25.37
C LEU A 13 4.15 -70.82 -24.22
N ILE A 14 5.38 -71.09 -23.76
CA ILE A 14 6.03 -70.29 -22.71
C ILE A 14 6.19 -68.84 -23.16
N LEU A 15 6.65 -68.62 -24.40
CA LEU A 15 6.88 -67.29 -24.95
C LEU A 15 5.55 -66.52 -25.09
N ALA A 16 4.47 -67.19 -25.50
CA ALA A 16 3.13 -66.61 -25.54
C ALA A 16 2.62 -66.23 -24.14
N LEU A 17 2.87 -67.07 -23.13
CA LEU A 17 2.52 -66.81 -21.73
C LEU A 17 3.27 -65.60 -21.17
N VAL A 18 4.57 -65.50 -21.46
CA VAL A 18 5.38 -64.33 -21.05
C VAL A 18 4.89 -63.07 -21.75
N ALA A 19 4.62 -63.11 -23.05
CA ALA A 19 4.08 -61.97 -23.79
C ALA A 19 2.73 -61.51 -23.25
N LEU A 20 1.84 -62.45 -22.88
CA LEU A 20 0.56 -62.17 -22.26
C LEU A 20 0.74 -61.48 -20.89
N LEU A 21 1.64 -62.00 -20.05
CA LEU A 21 1.94 -61.42 -18.73
C LEU A 21 2.48 -59.99 -18.84
N VAL A 22 3.43 -59.77 -19.75
CA VAL A 22 4.00 -58.44 -20.01
C VAL A 22 2.90 -57.50 -20.49
N SER A 23 2.06 -57.92 -21.44
CA SER A 23 0.94 -57.12 -21.94
C SER A 23 -0.04 -56.72 -20.83
N LEU A 24 -0.44 -57.66 -19.96
CA LEU A 24 -1.29 -57.36 -18.82
C LEU A 24 -0.63 -56.38 -17.84
N SER A 25 0.67 -56.54 -17.58
CA SER A 25 1.40 -55.66 -16.66
C SER A 25 1.47 -54.22 -17.18
N LEU A 26 1.76 -54.03 -18.47
CA LEU A 26 1.75 -52.72 -19.12
C LEU A 26 0.37 -52.10 -19.10
N HIS A 27 -0.67 -52.88 -19.41
CA HIS A 27 -2.03 -52.35 -19.46
C HIS A 27 -2.52 -51.90 -18.08
N ARG A 28 -2.16 -52.63 -17.02
CA ARG A 28 -2.45 -52.22 -15.64
C ARG A 28 -1.65 -50.98 -15.22
N GLY A 29 -0.36 -50.92 -15.55
CA GLY A 29 0.50 -49.78 -15.24
C GLY A 29 0.03 -48.49 -15.92
N LEU A 30 -0.35 -48.57 -17.20
CA LEU A 30 -0.89 -47.42 -17.94
C LEU A 30 -2.20 -46.90 -17.35
N LYS A 31 -3.13 -47.80 -16.98
CA LYS A 31 -4.39 -47.39 -16.33
C LYS A 31 -4.15 -46.72 -14.98
N GLN A 32 -3.23 -47.26 -14.18
CA GLN A 32 -2.85 -46.63 -12.91
C GLN A 32 -2.21 -45.25 -13.13
N ALA A 33 -1.32 -45.13 -14.12
CA ALA A 33 -0.67 -43.87 -14.47
C ALA A 33 -1.68 -42.80 -14.92
N GLN A 34 -2.70 -43.19 -15.69
CA GLN A 34 -3.79 -42.29 -16.11
C GLN A 34 -4.58 -41.76 -14.91
N LEU A 35 -4.99 -42.64 -13.99
CA LEU A 35 -5.72 -42.24 -12.79
C LEU A 35 -4.91 -41.33 -11.86
N THR A 36 -3.62 -41.60 -11.70
CA THR A 36 -2.74 -40.71 -10.91
C THR A 36 -2.55 -39.36 -11.59
N ARG A 37 -2.50 -39.34 -12.92
CA ARG A 37 -2.30 -38.12 -13.69
C ARG A 37 -3.56 -37.23 -13.65
N GLU A 38 -4.75 -37.81 -13.77
CA GLU A 38 -6.01 -37.09 -13.62
C GLU A 38 -6.16 -36.47 -12.23
N ARG A 39 -5.89 -37.25 -11.17
CA ARG A 39 -5.93 -36.72 -9.79
C ARG A 39 -4.91 -35.60 -9.60
N TRP A 40 -3.70 -35.77 -10.12
CA TRP A 40 -2.68 -34.73 -10.06
C TRP A 40 -3.13 -33.45 -10.78
N PHE A 41 -3.70 -33.56 -11.99
CA PHE A 41 -4.25 -32.42 -12.72
C PHE A 41 -5.40 -31.76 -11.97
N GLN A 42 -6.31 -32.53 -11.37
CA GLN A 42 -7.41 -31.99 -10.56
C GLN A 42 -6.87 -31.19 -9.37
N THR A 43 -5.87 -31.71 -8.65
CA THR A 43 -5.25 -30.99 -7.53
C THR A 43 -4.55 -29.71 -7.99
N GLN A 44 -3.89 -29.72 -9.16
CA GLN A 44 -3.29 -28.51 -9.71
C GLN A 44 -4.34 -27.48 -10.12
N MET A 45 -5.44 -27.91 -10.75
CA MET A 45 -6.54 -27.01 -11.12
C MET A 45 -7.20 -26.38 -9.89
N GLU A 46 -7.47 -27.17 -8.85
CA GLU A 46 -8.06 -26.66 -7.60
C GLU A 46 -7.11 -25.70 -6.86
N ARG A 47 -5.80 -25.91 -6.98
CA ARG A 47 -4.81 -24.95 -6.46
C ARG A 47 -4.82 -23.66 -7.27
N LEU A 48 -4.80 -23.75 -8.59
CA LEU A 48 -4.81 -22.59 -9.48
C LEU A 48 -6.08 -21.76 -9.30
N GLU A 49 -7.23 -22.41 -9.13
CA GLU A 49 -8.51 -21.73 -8.90
C GLU A 49 -8.54 -21.01 -7.54
N ARG A 50 -7.94 -21.60 -6.50
CA ARG A 50 -7.76 -20.93 -5.21
C ARG A 50 -6.82 -19.73 -5.31
N GLU A 51 -5.72 -19.86 -6.04
CA GLU A 51 -4.79 -18.75 -6.28
C GLU A 51 -5.49 -17.62 -7.07
N HIS A 52 -6.29 -17.95 -8.08
CA HIS A 52 -7.06 -16.97 -8.86
C HIS A 52 -8.08 -16.21 -8.00
N ARG A 53 -8.85 -16.93 -7.17
CA ARG A 53 -9.76 -16.30 -6.20
C ARG A 53 -9.02 -15.43 -5.18
N GLY A 54 -7.83 -15.86 -4.75
CA GLY A 54 -6.95 -15.06 -3.91
C GLY A 54 -6.54 -13.75 -4.58
N LEU A 55 -6.12 -13.81 -5.84
CA LEU A 55 -5.77 -12.64 -6.64
C LEU A 55 -6.95 -11.71 -6.86
N GLU A 56 -8.13 -12.23 -7.19
CA GLU A 56 -9.36 -11.43 -7.32
C GLU A 56 -9.71 -10.71 -6.01
N SER A 57 -9.59 -11.40 -4.87
CA SER A 57 -9.83 -10.79 -3.56
C SER A 57 -8.82 -9.69 -3.23
N ALA A 58 -7.55 -9.89 -3.59
CA ALA A 58 -6.50 -8.91 -3.41
C ALA A 58 -6.73 -7.69 -4.31
N LEU A 59 -7.14 -7.90 -5.57
CA LEU A 59 -7.46 -6.85 -6.52
C LEU A 59 -8.65 -6.01 -6.04
N ALA A 60 -9.71 -6.66 -5.54
CA ALA A 60 -10.85 -5.98 -4.94
C ALA A 60 -10.47 -5.24 -3.63
N GLY A 61 -9.48 -5.73 -2.89
CA GLY A 61 -8.88 -5.02 -1.77
C GLY A 61 -8.15 -3.76 -2.21
N PHE A 62 -7.34 -3.84 -3.27
CA PHE A 62 -6.63 -2.70 -3.84
C PHE A 62 -7.58 -1.63 -4.39
N GLY A 63 -8.66 -2.00 -5.07
CA GLY A 63 -9.68 -1.05 -5.55
C GLY A 63 -10.24 -0.21 -4.40
N ARG A 64 -10.67 -0.86 -3.31
CA ARG A 64 -11.15 -0.16 -2.11
C ARG A 64 -10.11 0.76 -1.47
N HIS A 65 -8.84 0.36 -1.50
CA HIS A 65 -7.75 1.18 -0.96
C HIS A 65 -7.48 2.41 -1.83
N ILE A 66 -7.55 2.27 -3.15
CA ILE A 66 -7.44 3.39 -4.09
C ILE A 66 -8.60 4.38 -3.89
N ASP A 67 -9.83 3.88 -3.76
CA ASP A 67 -11.00 4.74 -3.49
C ASP A 67 -10.83 5.53 -2.18
N GLN A 68 -10.29 4.89 -1.14
CA GLN A 68 -10.01 5.55 0.13
C GLN A 68 -8.91 6.63 0.01
N LEU A 69 -7.86 6.37 -0.77
CA LEU A 69 -6.81 7.35 -1.05
C LEU A 69 -7.33 8.54 -1.86
N ASP A 70 -8.22 8.30 -2.82
CA ASP A 70 -8.85 9.35 -3.63
C ASP A 70 -9.73 10.27 -2.75
N GLU A 71 -10.51 9.68 -1.83
CA GLU A 71 -11.31 10.44 -0.86
C GLU A 71 -10.45 11.28 0.08
N GLN A 72 -9.38 10.70 0.63
CA GLN A 72 -8.41 11.44 1.45
C GLN A 72 -7.73 12.56 0.65
N GLY A 73 -7.40 12.29 -0.62
CA GLY A 73 -6.84 13.28 -1.53
C GLY A 73 -7.78 14.48 -1.71
N ARG A 74 -9.06 14.24 -1.98
CA ARG A 74 -10.08 15.30 -2.07
C ARG A 74 -10.20 16.10 -0.79
N GLU A 75 -10.27 15.43 0.36
CA GLU A 75 -10.38 16.10 1.64
C GLU A 75 -9.16 16.99 1.93
N THR A 76 -7.95 16.52 1.59
CA THR A 76 -6.74 17.34 1.72
C THR A 76 -6.72 18.53 0.77
N LEU A 77 -7.20 18.39 -0.47
CA LEU A 77 -7.33 19.49 -1.42
C LEU A 77 -8.35 20.52 -0.96
N ASP A 78 -9.49 20.09 -0.43
CA ASP A 78 -10.52 20.99 0.11
C ASP A 78 -9.97 21.78 1.32
N ARG A 79 -9.27 21.11 2.23
CA ARG A 79 -8.60 21.77 3.36
C ARG A 79 -7.54 22.76 2.90
N LEU A 80 -6.72 22.41 1.91
CA LEU A 80 -5.74 23.32 1.34
C LEU A 80 -6.40 24.53 0.70
N THR A 81 -7.49 24.33 -0.03
CA THR A 81 -8.27 25.42 -0.66
C THR A 81 -8.85 26.36 0.39
N GLN A 82 -9.40 25.81 1.47
CA GLN A 82 -9.92 26.62 2.58
C GLN A 82 -8.82 27.41 3.29
N VAL A 83 -7.67 26.79 3.54
CA VAL A 83 -6.50 27.47 4.14
C VAL A 83 -6.00 28.57 3.22
N ASN A 84 -5.90 28.29 1.91
CA ASN A 84 -5.44 29.27 0.94
C ASN A 84 -6.40 30.47 0.86
N ALA A 85 -7.72 30.23 0.84
CA ALA A 85 -8.71 31.30 0.89
C ALA A 85 -8.62 32.14 2.18
N ARG A 86 -8.28 31.51 3.31
CA ARG A 86 -8.02 32.22 4.57
C ARG A 86 -6.75 33.07 4.50
N ILE A 87 -5.68 32.56 3.90
CA ILE A 87 -4.43 33.31 3.69
C ILE A 87 -4.69 34.50 2.78
N ASP A 88 -5.40 34.31 1.68
CA ASP A 88 -5.76 35.38 0.74
C ASP A 88 -6.63 36.46 1.42
N ALA A 89 -7.59 36.05 2.27
CA ALA A 89 -8.41 36.97 3.03
C ALA A 89 -7.59 37.76 4.06
N VAL A 90 -6.63 37.12 4.75
CA VAL A 90 -5.73 37.80 5.69
C VAL A 90 -4.79 38.75 4.94
N ALA A 91 -4.24 38.33 3.80
CA ALA A 91 -3.36 39.17 2.98
C ALA A 91 -4.10 40.38 2.38
N ALA A 92 -5.39 40.25 2.06
CA ALA A 92 -6.22 41.38 1.60
C ALA A 92 -6.60 42.36 2.73
N ASP A 93 -6.63 41.90 3.99
CA ASP A 93 -6.83 42.75 5.18
C ASP A 93 -5.52 43.47 5.61
N ASP A 94 -4.38 42.96 5.15
CA ASP A 94 -3.02 43.48 5.41
C ASP A 94 -2.65 44.72 4.56
N ASP A 95 -3.60 45.34 3.88
CA ASP A 95 -3.45 46.64 3.18
C ASP A 95 -3.21 47.83 4.16
N GLN A 96 -3.07 47.56 5.47
CA GLN A 96 -2.50 48.48 6.44
C GLN A 96 -0.98 48.28 6.55
N PRO A 97 -0.14 49.20 6.04
CA PRO A 97 1.32 49.04 5.95
C PRO A 97 2.08 48.98 7.30
N GLY A 98 1.38 48.90 8.44
CA GLY A 98 1.95 48.86 9.78
C GLY A 98 2.35 47.46 10.26
N PHE A 99 1.54 46.43 10.01
CA PHE A 99 1.71 45.11 10.64
C PHE A 99 2.97 44.37 10.15
N GLY A 100 3.18 44.31 8.83
CA GLY A 100 4.40 43.72 8.25
C GLY A 100 5.69 44.45 8.64
N HIS A 101 5.61 45.76 8.87
CA HIS A 101 6.74 46.56 9.35
C HIS A 101 7.04 46.27 10.84
N ALA A 102 6.00 46.21 11.67
CA ALA A 102 6.06 45.82 13.08
C ALA A 102 6.66 44.42 13.28
N LEU A 103 6.24 43.43 12.47
CA LEU A 103 6.76 42.06 12.52
C LEU A 103 8.27 41.98 12.20
N ARG A 104 8.74 42.75 11.21
CA ARG A 104 10.17 42.85 10.89
C ARG A 104 10.98 43.51 12.01
N LEU A 105 10.44 44.51 12.68
CA LEU A 105 11.12 45.20 13.77
C LEU A 105 11.14 44.38 15.06
N ALA A 106 10.05 43.65 15.35
CA ALA A 106 9.95 42.71 16.47
C ALA A 106 10.92 41.53 16.33
N SER A 107 11.04 40.94 15.13
CA SER A 107 12.02 39.86 14.85
C SER A 107 13.48 40.32 14.92
N GLN A 108 13.76 41.62 14.70
CA GLN A 108 15.07 42.23 14.92
C GLN A 108 15.30 42.62 16.39
N GLY A 109 14.27 42.51 17.24
CA GLY A 109 14.36 42.79 18.65
C GLY A 109 14.58 44.28 18.98
N ARG A 110 14.10 45.18 18.12
CA ARG A 110 14.36 46.62 18.27
C ARG A 110 13.18 47.42 18.81
N VAL A 111 12.07 46.76 19.14
CA VAL A 111 10.81 47.42 19.49
C VAL A 111 10.18 46.76 20.71
N SER A 112 9.64 47.59 21.61
CA SER A 112 8.95 47.16 22.83
C SER A 112 7.44 46.94 22.61
N VAL A 113 6.76 46.29 23.58
CA VAL A 113 5.30 46.06 23.50
C VAL A 113 4.52 47.38 23.41
N ASP A 114 4.93 48.40 24.16
CA ASP A 114 4.26 49.70 24.17
C ASP A 114 4.44 50.44 22.84
N GLU A 115 5.63 50.35 22.25
CA GLU A 115 5.98 50.95 20.95
C GLU A 115 5.27 50.23 19.79
N LEU A 116 5.03 48.92 19.90
CA LEU A 116 4.18 48.14 18.99
C LEU A 116 2.71 48.61 19.01
N ILE A 117 2.20 48.99 20.18
CA ILE A 117 0.81 49.44 20.35
C ILE A 117 0.65 50.89 19.88
N GLU A 118 1.58 51.76 20.25
CA GLU A 118 1.49 53.21 20.04
C GLU A 118 1.85 53.63 18.60
N ASP A 119 2.91 53.06 18.01
CA ASP A 119 3.39 53.46 16.68
C ASP A 119 2.80 52.61 15.54
N PHE A 120 2.39 51.37 15.83
CA PHE A 120 1.88 50.43 14.81
C PHE A 120 0.40 50.10 14.98
N GLY A 121 -0.27 50.64 16.00
CA GLY A 121 -1.71 50.49 16.21
C GLY A 121 -2.14 49.05 16.53
N LEU A 122 -1.21 48.20 16.98
CA LEU A 122 -1.49 46.81 17.33
C LEU A 122 -2.33 46.73 18.61
N SER A 123 -3.23 45.74 18.68
CA SER A 123 -3.87 45.44 19.97
C SER A 123 -2.83 44.92 20.97
N GLU A 124 -3.07 45.17 22.27
CA GLU A 124 -2.19 44.71 23.35
C GLU A 124 -1.99 43.18 23.35
N SER A 125 -3.01 42.43 22.87
CA SER A 125 -2.94 40.99 22.64
C SER A 125 -2.03 40.61 21.48
N GLU A 126 -2.05 41.35 20.38
CA GLU A 126 -1.22 41.08 19.20
C GLU A 126 0.24 41.45 19.44
N ALA A 127 0.49 42.62 20.07
CA ALA A 127 1.84 43.04 20.44
C ALA A 127 2.51 42.04 21.41
N ARG A 128 1.76 41.53 22.40
CA ARG A 128 2.26 40.48 23.30
C ARG A 128 2.50 39.13 22.62
N LEU A 129 1.65 38.75 21.66
CA LEU A 129 1.84 37.51 20.90
C LEU A 129 3.08 37.61 19.99
N LEU A 130 3.26 38.75 19.32
CA LEU A 130 4.41 39.03 18.46
C LEU A 130 5.74 38.99 19.24
N MET A 131 5.78 39.57 20.44
CA MET A 131 6.94 39.48 21.32
C MET A 131 7.20 38.05 21.79
N ARG A 132 6.16 37.29 22.14
CA ARG A 132 6.30 35.89 22.58
C ARG A 132 6.83 34.96 21.50
N VAL A 133 6.42 35.17 20.25
CA VAL A 133 6.85 34.34 19.11
C VAL A 133 8.29 34.67 18.70
N ASN A 134 8.69 35.95 18.75
CA ASN A 134 10.01 36.39 18.31
C ASN A 134 11.07 36.41 19.42
N ARG A 135 10.67 36.50 20.69
CA ARG A 135 11.53 36.55 21.87
C ARG A 135 10.95 35.70 23.02
N PRO A 136 11.05 34.37 22.92
CA PRO A 136 10.55 33.46 23.97
C PRO A 136 11.30 33.59 25.31
N ASP A 137 12.48 34.22 25.34
CA ASP A 137 13.36 34.35 26.52
C ASP A 137 13.18 35.67 27.32
N GLU A 138 12.41 36.63 26.82
CA GLU A 138 12.19 37.94 27.50
C GLU A 138 10.94 37.94 28.41
N ASP A 139 10.38 36.78 28.72
CA ASP A 139 9.23 36.64 29.63
C ASP A 139 9.67 36.81 31.10
N PRO A 140 9.32 37.92 31.79
CA PRO A 140 9.47 37.99 33.23
C PRO A 140 8.31 37.19 33.82
N ARG A 141 8.44 35.86 33.84
CA ARG A 141 7.53 35.06 34.65
C ARG A 141 7.59 35.62 36.08
N PRO A 142 6.46 35.95 36.72
CA PRO A 142 6.45 36.00 38.17
C PRO A 142 6.80 34.59 38.65
N THR A 143 8.03 34.42 39.10
CA THR A 143 8.37 33.31 39.97
C THR A 143 7.52 33.50 41.23
N LEU A 144 6.68 32.50 41.51
CA LEU A 144 5.95 32.36 42.77
C LEU A 144 6.88 32.47 43.97
#